data_AF-A0AAE6MPD7-F1
#
_entry.id   AF-A0AAE6MPD7-F1
#
_cell.length_a   1.000
_cell.length_b   1.000
_cell.length_c   1.000
_cell.angle_alpha   90.00
_cell.angle_beta   90.00
_cell.angle_gamma   90.00
#
_symmetry.space_group_name_H-M   'P 1'
#
loop_
_entity.id
_entity.type
_entity.pdbx_description
1 polymer ?
#
loop_
_entity_poly.entity_id
_entity_poly.type
_entity_poly.pdbx_seq_one_letter_code
_entity_poly.pdbx_strand_id
1 'polypeptide(L)'
;MFKAISAIENSWVNQGKSVITLPINIELWHSGDIDFKNPALDLDKVIWFTKDKEKQNYYNGFALMNAKKNNVKVYKTKLKLVRKINLAKFYEYPFLDIASKYLADHGQLNIALNKFCEKNNLDGVICGESLNQVVIRACKIDCLELLEQIDLIKENSK
;
A
#
# COMPACT_ATOMS: atom_id res chain seq x y z
N MET A 1 -13.43 14.06 1.01
CA MET A 1 -12.38 13.69 2.00
C MET A 1 -12.94 13.24 3.36
N PHE A 2 -13.60 14.10 4.16
CA PHE A 2 -14.13 13.70 5.49
C PHE A 2 -15.06 12.47 5.45
N LYS A 3 -15.97 12.40 4.47
CA LYS A 3 -16.87 11.24 4.29
C LYS A 3 -16.13 9.91 4.09
N ALA A 4 -15.01 9.90 3.37
CA ALA A 4 -14.23 8.69 3.13
C ALA A 4 -13.49 8.24 4.40
N ILE A 5 -12.91 9.17 5.16
CA ILE A 5 -12.26 8.86 6.45
C ILE A 5 -13.29 8.26 7.42
N SER A 6 -14.46 8.88 7.55
CA SER A 6 -15.54 8.37 8.41
C SER A 6 -16.06 7.01 7.95
N ALA A 7 -16.14 6.76 6.64
CA ALA A 7 -16.54 5.46 6.11
C ALA A 7 -15.51 4.35 6.43
N ILE A 8 -14.21 4.64 6.28
CA ILE A 8 -13.11 3.72 6.67
C ILE A 8 -13.19 3.42 8.16
N GLU A 9 -13.34 4.47 8.98
CA GLU A 9 -13.42 4.32 10.43
C GLU A 9 -14.64 3.48 10.85
N ASN A 10 -15.83 3.81 10.34
CA ASN A 10 -17.06 3.05 10.64
C ASN A 10 -16.94 1.59 10.21
N SER A 11 -16.37 1.34 9.04
CA SER A 11 -16.14 -0.01 8.55
C SER A 11 -15.21 -0.80 9.48
N TRP A 12 -14.11 -0.18 9.93
CA TRP A 12 -13.19 -0.80 10.85
C TRP A 12 -13.82 -1.07 12.22
N VAL A 13 -14.62 -0.12 12.73
CA VAL A 13 -15.38 -0.29 13.97
C VAL A 13 -16.36 -1.47 13.86
N ASN A 14 -17.11 -1.56 12.76
CA ASN A 14 -18.06 -2.65 12.52
C ASN A 14 -17.37 -4.02 12.43
N GLN A 15 -16.09 -4.06 12.10
CA GLN A 15 -15.26 -5.26 12.10
C GLN A 15 -14.55 -5.51 13.44
N GLY A 16 -14.94 -4.81 14.50
CA GLY A 16 -14.40 -4.97 15.85
C GLY A 16 -13.04 -4.30 16.05
N LYS A 17 -12.69 -3.30 15.23
CA LYS A 17 -11.39 -2.61 15.25
C LYS A 17 -10.20 -3.59 15.18
N SER A 18 -10.32 -4.61 14.34
CA SER A 18 -9.33 -5.67 14.25
C SER A 18 -7.96 -5.14 13.81
N VAL A 19 -6.92 -5.51 14.54
CA VAL A 19 -5.52 -5.21 14.23
C VAL A 19 -4.78 -6.53 14.04
N ILE A 20 -3.88 -6.57 13.07
CA ILE A 20 -2.95 -7.66 12.85
C ILE A 20 -1.53 -7.13 12.84
N THR A 21 -0.64 -7.83 13.53
CA THR A 21 0.78 -7.53 13.54
C THR A 21 1.47 -8.38 12.49
N LEU A 22 2.14 -7.76 11.52
CA LEU A 22 3.05 -8.50 10.65
C LEU A 22 4.41 -8.65 11.34
N PRO A 23 4.96 -9.87 11.42
CA PRO A 23 6.28 -10.09 12.01
C PRO A 23 7.39 -9.55 11.10
N ILE A 24 8.60 -9.50 11.66
CA ILE A 24 9.82 -9.28 10.87
C ILE A 24 9.99 -10.40 9.83
N ASN A 25 10.82 -10.14 8.82
CA ASN A 25 11.18 -11.06 7.74
C ASN A 25 10.05 -11.41 6.76
N ILE A 26 8.90 -10.74 6.81
CA ILE A 26 7.89 -10.86 5.74
C ILE A 26 8.38 -10.14 4.49
N GLU A 27 8.27 -10.82 3.36
CA GLU A 27 8.54 -10.25 2.04
C GLU A 27 7.33 -9.46 1.54
N LEU A 28 7.60 -8.28 0.99
CA LEU A 28 6.62 -7.38 0.39
C LEU A 28 7.07 -6.98 -1.01
N TRP A 29 6.14 -6.97 -1.96
CA TRP A 29 6.39 -6.57 -3.34
C TRP A 29 5.59 -5.33 -3.70
N HIS A 30 6.22 -4.42 -4.42
CA HIS A 30 5.63 -3.20 -4.95
C HIS A 30 5.96 -3.05 -6.43
N SER A 31 5.00 -2.57 -7.22
CA SER A 31 5.21 -2.17 -8.61
C SER A 31 4.83 -0.71 -8.78
N GLY A 32 5.80 0.15 -9.14
CA GLY A 32 5.58 1.58 -9.22
C GLY A 32 6.87 2.40 -9.21
N ASP A 33 6.69 3.72 -9.14
CA ASP A 33 7.78 4.67 -8.97
C ASP A 33 7.94 4.96 -7.47
N ILE A 34 8.93 4.35 -6.85
CA ILE A 34 9.33 4.65 -5.46
C ILE A 34 10.82 4.84 -5.41
N ASP A 35 11.22 6.00 -4.89
CA ASP A 35 12.60 6.28 -4.52
C ASP A 35 12.80 6.05 -3.01
N PHE A 36 13.29 4.85 -2.66
CA PHE A 36 13.63 4.51 -1.28
C PHE A 36 14.83 5.31 -0.73
N LYS A 37 15.57 6.03 -1.57
CA LYS A 37 16.70 6.88 -1.16
C LYS A 37 16.26 8.29 -0.79
N ASN A 38 15.03 8.68 -1.11
CA ASN A 38 14.47 9.98 -0.79
C ASN A 38 13.12 9.84 -0.04
N PRO A 39 13.14 9.43 1.24
CA PRO A 39 11.92 9.23 2.03
C PRO A 39 11.12 10.52 2.26
N ALA A 40 11.71 11.70 2.00
CA ALA A 40 11.01 12.98 2.10
C ALA A 40 9.91 13.15 1.05
N LEU A 41 9.91 12.34 -0.02
CA LEU A 41 9.02 12.58 -1.15
C LEU A 41 7.55 12.31 -0.89
N ASP A 42 7.12 11.68 0.21
CA ASP A 42 5.71 11.29 0.33
C ASP A 42 5.11 11.12 1.73
N LEU A 43 5.51 11.91 2.73
CA LEU A 43 5.05 11.78 4.14
C LEU A 43 3.52 11.73 4.34
N ASP A 44 2.74 12.37 3.46
CA ASP A 44 1.28 12.37 3.51
C ASP A 44 0.60 11.24 2.73
N LYS A 45 1.39 10.36 2.11
CA LYS A 45 0.89 9.27 1.28
C LYS A 45 1.05 7.91 1.97
N VAL A 46 0.38 6.94 1.36
CA VAL A 46 0.57 5.52 1.66
C VAL A 46 1.13 4.82 0.44
N ILE A 47 1.79 3.69 0.68
CA ILE A 47 2.38 2.86 -0.34
C ILE A 47 1.75 1.48 -0.28
N TRP A 48 1.41 0.98 -1.47
CA TRP A 48 0.74 -0.29 -1.66
C TRP A 48 1.74 -1.40 -1.96
N PHE A 49 1.58 -2.51 -1.26
CA PHE A 49 2.36 -3.74 -1.40
C PHE A 49 1.43 -4.94 -1.51
N THR A 50 1.96 -6.03 -2.08
CA THR A 50 1.43 -7.36 -1.86
C THR A 50 2.41 -8.16 -1.00
N LYS A 51 1.91 -8.99 -0.08
CA LYS A 51 2.71 -10.04 0.60
C LYS A 51 2.55 -11.42 -0.05
N ASP A 52 1.75 -11.49 -1.10
CA ASP A 52 1.47 -12.71 -1.85
C ASP A 52 2.47 -12.82 -3.02
N LYS A 53 3.33 -13.84 -2.91
CA LYS A 53 4.41 -14.13 -3.87
C LYS A 53 3.87 -14.47 -5.26
N GLU A 54 2.71 -15.12 -5.35
CA GLU A 54 2.11 -15.48 -6.64
C GLU A 54 1.59 -14.24 -7.37
N LYS A 55 1.24 -13.20 -6.62
CA LYS A 55 0.76 -11.91 -7.15
C LYS A 55 1.84 -10.85 -7.28
N GLN A 56 3.11 -11.18 -7.11
CA GLN A 56 4.22 -10.20 -7.21
C GLN A 56 4.27 -9.46 -8.57
N ASN A 57 3.78 -10.08 -9.64
CA ASN A 57 3.75 -9.48 -10.98
C ASN A 57 2.39 -8.87 -11.36
N TYR A 58 1.35 -9.09 -10.56
CA TYR A 58 -0.03 -8.75 -10.90
C TYR A 58 -0.21 -7.26 -11.22
N TYR A 59 0.53 -6.39 -10.53
CA TYR A 59 0.42 -4.93 -10.68
C TYR A 59 1.40 -4.30 -11.68
N ASN A 60 2.27 -5.09 -12.33
CA ASN A 60 3.30 -4.56 -13.24
C ASN A 60 2.69 -3.81 -14.45
N GLY A 61 1.62 -4.35 -15.04
CA GLY A 61 0.95 -3.73 -16.19
C GLY A 61 0.38 -2.34 -15.87
N PHE A 62 -0.32 -2.22 -14.73
CA PHE A 62 -0.83 -0.92 -14.26
C PHE A 62 0.29 0.08 -13.97
N ALA A 63 1.37 -0.39 -13.34
CA ALA A 63 2.53 0.45 -13.05
C ALA A 63 3.18 0.99 -14.35
N LEU A 64 3.35 0.15 -15.37
CA LEU A 64 3.86 0.55 -16.69
C LEU A 64 2.96 1.58 -17.40
N MET A 65 1.63 1.37 -17.36
CA MET A 65 0.68 2.33 -17.93
C MET A 65 0.76 3.70 -17.24
N ASN A 66 0.85 3.72 -15.90
CA ASN A 66 1.01 4.95 -15.13
C ASN A 66 2.35 5.63 -15.41
N ALA A 67 3.43 4.85 -15.51
CA ALA A 67 4.76 5.36 -15.83
C ALA A 67 4.80 6.07 -17.18
N LYS A 68 4.18 5.46 -18.21
CA LYS A 68 4.05 6.06 -19.54
C LYS A 68 3.26 7.37 -19.53
N LYS A 69 2.16 7.42 -18.78
CA LYS A 69 1.32 8.64 -18.66
C LYS A 69 2.05 9.79 -17.95
N ASN A 70 2.86 9.49 -16.94
CA ASN A 70 3.51 10.50 -16.10
C ASN A 70 4.98 10.74 -16.47
N ASN A 71 5.52 10.03 -17.48
CA ASN A 71 6.91 10.08 -17.90
C ASN A 71 7.91 9.83 -16.76
N VAL A 72 7.66 8.80 -15.95
CA VAL A 72 8.52 8.40 -14.82
C VAL A 72 9.09 7.00 -15.02
N LYS A 73 10.17 6.69 -14.29
CA LYS A 73 10.71 5.32 -14.21
C LYS A 73 9.79 4.46 -13.35
N VAL A 74 9.83 3.15 -13.57
CA VAL A 74 8.97 2.23 -12.84
C VAL A 74 9.70 0.93 -12.57
N TYR A 75 9.55 0.45 -11.34
CA TYR A 75 10.27 -0.71 -10.85
C TYR A 75 9.32 -1.72 -10.24
N LYS A 76 9.72 -2.99 -10.31
CA LYS A 76 9.24 -4.05 -9.43
C LYS A 76 10.24 -4.18 -8.30
N THR A 77 9.78 -3.93 -7.09
CA THR A 77 10.62 -3.87 -5.90
C THR A 77 10.23 -4.98 -4.94
N LYS A 78 11.21 -5.77 -4.50
CA LYS A 78 11.08 -6.74 -3.42
C LYS A 78 11.74 -6.17 -2.16
N LEU A 79 10.98 -6.17 -1.07
CA LEU A 79 11.37 -5.63 0.22
C LEU A 79 11.15 -6.66 1.33
N LYS A 80 11.75 -6.40 2.47
CA LYS A 80 11.63 -7.21 3.68
C LYS A 80 11.31 -6.34 4.88
N LEU A 81 10.37 -6.78 5.73
CA LEU A 81 10.14 -6.13 7.01
C LEU A 81 11.32 -6.36 7.95
N VAL A 82 11.94 -5.29 8.43
CA VAL A 82 13.00 -5.32 9.46
C VAL A 82 12.49 -4.96 10.85
N ARG A 83 11.25 -4.49 10.95
CA ARG A 83 10.53 -4.26 12.21
C ARG A 83 9.11 -4.79 12.11
N LYS A 84 8.52 -5.12 13.26
CA LYS A 84 7.10 -5.46 13.34
C LYS A 84 6.26 -4.22 13.02
N ILE A 85 5.14 -4.40 12.34
CA ILE A 85 4.18 -3.33 12.05
C ILE A 85 2.77 -3.76 12.43
N ASN A 86 1.97 -2.80 12.89
CA ASN A 86 0.58 -3.01 13.28
C ASN A 86 -0.35 -2.42 12.23
N LEU A 87 -1.19 -3.28 11.66
CA LEU A 87 -2.08 -2.92 10.54
C LEU A 87 -3.53 -3.08 10.96
N ALA A 88 -4.37 -2.09 10.63
CA ALA A 88 -5.81 -2.29 10.69
C ALA A 88 -6.23 -3.32 9.64
N LYS A 89 -7.00 -4.31 10.07
CA LYS A 89 -7.50 -5.38 9.22
C LYS A 89 -8.86 -5.00 8.65
N PHE A 90 -9.00 -5.09 7.34
CA PHE A 90 -10.27 -5.03 6.63
C PHE A 90 -10.48 -6.32 5.85
N TYR A 91 -11.62 -6.98 6.06
CA TYR A 91 -12.05 -8.07 5.18
C TYR A 91 -12.45 -7.49 3.80
N GLU A 92 -12.48 -8.34 2.79
CA GLU A 92 -12.49 -8.00 1.36
C GLU A 92 -13.48 -6.90 0.93
N TYR A 93 -14.75 -7.01 1.32
CA TYR A 93 -15.83 -6.17 0.79
C TYR A 93 -15.80 -4.68 1.16
N PRO A 94 -15.49 -4.27 2.41
CA PRO A 94 -15.55 -2.86 2.77
C PRO A 94 -14.58 -1.95 2.00
N PHE A 95 -13.47 -2.46 1.50
CA PHE A 95 -12.44 -1.62 0.89
C PHE A 95 -12.80 -1.18 -0.55
N LEU A 96 -13.29 -2.12 -1.37
CA LEU A 96 -13.76 -1.84 -2.74
C LEU A 96 -15.04 -0.99 -2.73
N ASP A 97 -15.91 -1.20 -1.74
CA ASP A 97 -17.13 -0.40 -1.56
C ASP A 97 -16.83 1.05 -1.16
N ILE A 98 -15.84 1.28 -0.30
CA ILE A 98 -15.45 2.65 0.08
C ILE A 98 -14.79 3.38 -1.10
N ALA A 99 -13.91 2.68 -1.83
CA ALA A 99 -13.25 3.22 -3.01
C ALA A 99 -14.24 3.60 -4.12
N SER A 100 -15.20 2.73 -4.41
CA SER A 100 -16.19 2.96 -5.48
C SER A 100 -17.28 3.98 -5.10
N LYS A 101 -17.71 4.03 -3.83
CA LYS A 101 -18.82 4.91 -3.40
C LYS A 101 -18.41 6.33 -3.03
N TYR A 102 -17.18 6.56 -2.59
CA TYR A 102 -16.82 7.83 -1.92
C TYR A 102 -15.63 8.58 -2.53
N LEU A 103 -14.99 8.05 -3.56
CA LEU A 103 -13.72 8.57 -4.05
C LEU A 103 -13.76 8.77 -5.57
N ALA A 104 -13.61 10.02 -5.99
CA ALA A 104 -13.54 10.40 -7.41
C ALA A 104 -12.22 9.98 -8.06
N ASP A 105 -11.18 9.72 -7.25
CA ASP A 105 -9.86 9.27 -7.68
C ASP A 105 -9.18 8.43 -6.58
N HIS A 106 -8.19 7.60 -6.97
CA HIS A 106 -7.41 6.76 -6.05
C HIS A 106 -6.51 7.57 -5.10
N GLY A 107 -6.18 8.83 -5.41
CA GLY A 107 -5.34 9.68 -4.55
C GLY A 107 -6.06 10.08 -3.26
N GLN A 108 -7.36 10.34 -3.33
CA GLN A 108 -8.19 10.65 -2.15
C GLN A 108 -8.28 9.48 -1.17
N LEU A 109 -8.22 8.24 -1.66
CA LEU A 109 -8.17 7.04 -0.82
C LEU A 109 -6.88 6.97 -0.02
N ASN A 110 -5.74 7.20 -0.68
CA ASN A 110 -4.43 7.17 -0.05
C ASN A 110 -4.31 8.21 1.07
N ILE A 111 -4.84 9.42 0.85
CA ILE A 111 -4.89 10.47 1.88
C ILE A 111 -5.81 10.04 3.04
N ALA A 112 -6.99 9.48 2.75
CA ALA A 112 -7.92 9.05 3.78
C ALA A 112 -7.34 7.91 4.64
N LEU A 113 -6.64 6.96 4.03
CA LEU A 113 -5.95 5.88 4.74
C LEU A 113 -4.81 6.39 5.61
N ASN A 114 -3.99 7.31 5.11
CA ASN A 114 -2.91 7.88 5.91
C ASN A 114 -3.47 8.56 7.16
N LYS A 115 -4.49 9.42 7.00
CA LYS A 115 -5.15 10.11 8.12
C LYS A 115 -5.83 9.15 9.09
N PHE A 116 -6.48 8.11 8.58
CA PHE A 116 -7.07 7.06 9.42
C PHE A 116 -6.01 6.36 10.26
N CYS A 117 -4.89 5.95 9.66
CA CYS A 117 -3.81 5.27 10.36
C CYS A 117 -3.13 6.20 11.38
N GLU A 118 -2.92 7.47 11.03
CA GLU A 118 -2.39 8.49 11.93
C GLU A 118 -3.27 8.67 13.17
N LYS A 119 -4.57 8.89 12.98
CA LYS A 119 -5.55 9.07 14.08
C LYS A 119 -5.56 7.87 15.04
N ASN A 120 -5.34 6.67 14.52
CA ASN A 120 -5.43 5.42 15.30
C ASN A 120 -4.07 4.85 15.71
N ASN A 121 -2.97 5.59 15.49
CA ASN A 121 -1.60 5.15 15.79
C ASN A 121 -1.24 3.78 15.17
N LEU A 122 -1.59 3.60 13.89
CA LEU A 122 -1.30 2.41 13.10
C LEU A 122 -0.21 2.71 12.06
N ASP A 123 0.54 1.67 11.70
CA ASP A 123 1.56 1.76 10.64
C ASP A 123 0.94 1.68 9.24
N GLY A 124 -0.28 1.15 9.15
CA GLY A 124 -0.94 0.93 7.88
C GLY A 124 -2.23 0.11 7.95
N VAL A 125 -2.61 -0.44 6.80
CA VAL A 125 -3.82 -1.25 6.59
C VAL A 125 -3.46 -2.55 5.88
N ILE A 126 -4.21 -3.61 6.14
CA ILE A 126 -4.16 -4.85 5.36
C ILE A 126 -5.57 -5.29 4.94
N CYS A 127 -5.73 -5.66 3.67
CA CYS A 127 -7.03 -5.95 3.07
C CYS A 127 -6.98 -7.04 1.98
N GLY A 128 -8.17 -7.44 1.51
CA GLY A 128 -8.38 -8.45 0.46
C GLY A 128 -8.73 -9.85 1.00
N GLU A 129 -9.22 -10.74 0.12
CA GLU A 129 -9.69 -12.12 0.44
C GLU A 129 -8.71 -12.91 1.30
N SER A 130 -7.41 -12.77 1.04
CA SER A 130 -6.33 -13.48 1.76
C SER A 130 -5.43 -12.53 2.56
N LEU A 131 -5.92 -11.31 2.84
CA LEU A 131 -5.16 -10.23 3.49
C LEU A 131 -3.83 -9.97 2.79
N ASN A 132 -3.80 -10.06 1.47
CA ASN A 132 -2.56 -10.00 0.71
C ASN A 132 -2.12 -8.58 0.38
N GLN A 133 -3.05 -7.62 0.36
CA GLN A 133 -2.75 -6.21 0.09
C GLN A 133 -2.36 -5.52 1.38
N VAL A 134 -1.15 -4.99 1.41
CA VAL A 134 -0.57 -4.29 2.57
C VAL A 134 -0.35 -2.85 2.17
N VAL A 135 -0.89 -1.93 2.94
CA VAL A 135 -0.72 -0.49 2.77
C VAL A 135 0.09 0.02 3.94
N ILE A 136 1.22 0.67 3.68
CA ILE A 136 2.08 1.24 4.74
C ILE A 136 2.14 2.75 4.55
N ARG A 137 2.06 3.50 5.65
CA ARG A 137 2.28 4.95 5.62
C ARG A 137 3.70 5.24 5.15
N ALA A 138 3.89 6.17 4.23
CA ALA A 138 5.22 6.48 3.70
C ALA A 138 6.21 6.91 4.78
N CYS A 139 5.75 7.61 5.83
CA CYS A 139 6.58 7.97 6.99
C CYS A 139 7.05 6.78 7.84
N LYS A 140 6.62 5.55 7.52
CA LYS A 140 7.03 4.29 8.14
C LYS A 140 7.85 3.40 7.20
N ILE A 141 8.27 3.90 6.03
CA ILE A 141 9.01 3.10 5.04
C ILE A 141 10.37 2.60 5.55
N ASP A 142 10.90 3.24 6.59
CA ASP A 142 12.10 2.81 7.33
C ASP A 142 11.91 1.46 8.04
N CYS A 143 10.70 0.91 8.11
CA CYS A 143 10.46 -0.48 8.51
C CYS A 143 10.80 -1.53 7.43
N LEU A 144 11.20 -1.10 6.23
CA LEU A 144 11.50 -1.94 5.08
C LEU A 144 12.98 -1.88 4.70
N GLU A 145 13.52 -3.03 4.33
CA GLU A 145 14.82 -3.17 3.69
C GLU A 145 14.63 -3.60 2.23
N LEU A 146 15.34 -2.93 1.31
CA LEU A 146 15.34 -3.27 -0.11
C LEU A 146 16.14 -4.55 -0.35
N LEU A 147 15.50 -5.58 -0.90
CA LEU A 147 16.18 -6.81 -1.31
C LEU A 147 16.53 -6.81 -2.80
N GLU A 148 15.59 -6.36 -3.64
CA GLU A 148 15.75 -6.37 -5.10
C GLU A 148 14.91 -5.26 -5.73
N GLN A 149 15.44 -4.64 -6.79
CA GLN A 149 14.71 -3.68 -7.62
C GLN A 149 14.98 -3.96 -9.09
N ILE A 150 13.91 -4.22 -9.85
CA ILE A 150 13.96 -4.56 -11.27
C ILE A 150 13.30 -3.44 -12.07
N ASP A 151 14.04 -2.90 -13.05
CA ASP A 151 13.52 -1.95 -14.02
C ASP A 151 12.54 -2.66 -14.97
N LEU A 152 11.25 -2.34 -14.82
CA LEU A 152 10.18 -3.02 -15.57
C LEU A 152 10.18 -2.66 -17.06
N ILE A 153 10.72 -1.49 -17.45
CA ILE A 153 10.81 -1.12 -18.87
C ILE A 153 11.86 -1.98 -19.55
N LYS A 154 13.01 -2.18 -18.90
CA LYS A 154 14.08 -3.03 -19.42
C LYS A 154 13.71 -4.52 -19.42
N GLU A 155 12.98 -4.99 -18.42
CA GLU A 155 12.53 -6.39 -18.33
C GLU A 155 11.60 -6.75 -19.51
N ASN A 156 10.71 -5.85 -19.93
CA ASN A 156 9.77 -6.08 -21.04
C ASN A 156 10.35 -5.80 -22.44
N SER A 157 11.58 -5.32 -22.53
CA SER A 157 12.26 -5.05 -23.81
C SER A 157 13.20 -6.19 -24.26
N LYS A 158 13.22 -7.29 -23.50
CA LYS A 158 13.97 -8.52 -23.80
C LYS A 158 13.03 -9.58 -24.38
#